data_AF-A0A2H3CVS3-F1
#
_entry.id   AF-A0A2H3CVS3-F1
#
_cell.length_a   1.000
_cell.length_b   1.000
_cell.length_c   1.000
_cell.angle_alpha   90.00
_cell.angle_beta   90.00
_cell.angle_gamma   90.00
#
_symmetry.space_group_name_H-M   'P 1'
#
loop_
_entity.id
_entity.type
_entity.pdbx_description
1 polymer ?
#
loop_
_entity_poly.entity_id
_entity_poly.type
_entity_poly.pdbx_seq_one_letter_code
_entity_poly.pdbx_strand_id
1 'polypeptide(L)' 'KFMPRFDGPFTVIDVNPAKSSYTLNLPSSSIHPTFHMSLLKPYHSNDLDQFPLLEPPRPWPIITANGAKEFAVDKIVDT' A
#
# COMPACT_ATOMS: atom_id res chain seq x y z
N LYS A 1 -8.46 -10.24 -13.94
CA LYS A 1 -9.31 -10.50 -12.74
C LYS A 1 -8.55 -10.33 -11.40
N PHE A 2 -7.21 -10.23 -11.41
CA PHE A 2 -6.40 -10.09 -10.18
C PHE A 2 -5.79 -8.70 -9.99
N MET A 3 -6.34 -7.66 -10.61
CA MET A 3 -5.85 -6.31 -10.40
C MET A 3 -6.45 -5.75 -9.12
N PRO A 4 -5.66 -5.06 -8.28
CA PRO A 4 -6.19 -4.35 -7.12
C PRO A 4 -7.28 -3.39 -7.57
N ARG A 5 -8.37 -3.31 -6.80
CA ARG A 5 -9.50 -2.42 -7.10
C ARG A 5 -9.20 -0.96 -6.76
N PHE A 6 -8.29 -0.74 -5.81
CA PHE A 6 -7.92 0.57 -5.31
C PHE A 6 -6.40 0.69 -5.35
N ASP A 7 -5.93 1.88 -5.71
CA ASP A 7 -4.51 2.21 -5.73
C ASP A 7 -4.12 2.84 -4.40
N GLY A 8 -3.04 2.32 -3.82
CA GLY A 8 -2.29 2.90 -2.72
C GLY A 8 -3.05 3.20 -1.42
N PRO A 9 -2.32 3.39 -0.31
CA PRO A 9 -2.67 4.41 0.64
C PRO A 9 -2.16 5.76 0.11
N PHE A 10 -3.05 6.74 -0.03
CA PHE A 10 -2.68 8.13 -0.28
C PHE A 10 -3.03 9.00 0.93
N THR A 11 -2.19 9.99 1.20
CA THR A 11 -2.46 10.94 2.29
C THR A 11 -3.47 11.98 1.83
N VAL A 12 -4.44 12.30 2.67
CA VAL A 12 -5.39 13.40 2.43
C VAL A 12 -4.70 14.72 2.79
N ILE A 13 -4.69 15.68 1.88
CA ILE A 13 -4.10 17.01 2.10
C ILE A 13 -5.12 18.12 2.25
N ASP A 14 -6.36 17.91 1.78
CA ASP A 14 -7.45 18.85 1.94
C ASP A 14 -8.81 18.13 1.94
N VAL A 15 -9.80 18.71 2.62
CA VAL A 15 -11.14 18.15 2.78
C VAL A 15 -12.20 19.22 2.53
N ASN A 16 -13.17 18.90 1.69
CA ASN A 16 -14.38 19.70 1.48
C ASN A 16 -15.62 18.90 1.90
N PRO A 17 -16.05 19.01 3.17
CA PRO A 17 -17.20 18.27 3.70
C PRO A 17 -18.51 18.62 2.99
N ALA A 18 -18.69 19.88 2.58
CA ALA A 18 -19.92 20.34 1.92
C ALA A 18 -20.17 19.61 0.59
N LYS A 19 -19.10 19.17 -0.08
CA LYS A 19 -19.17 18.41 -1.34
C LYS A 19 -18.73 16.95 -1.19
N SER A 20 -18.52 16.47 0.05
CA SER A 20 -17.98 15.14 0.32
C SER A 20 -16.75 14.80 -0.53
N SER A 21 -15.86 15.78 -0.73
CA SER A 21 -14.69 15.63 -1.61
C SER A 21 -13.40 15.78 -0.82
N TYR A 22 -12.38 15.01 -1.22
CA TYR A 22 -11.08 14.95 -0.55
C TYR A 22 -9.99 15.12 -1.61
N THR A 23 -8.96 15.88 -1.29
CA THR A 23 -7.78 16.03 -2.14
C THR A 23 -6.64 15.17 -1.59
N LEU A 24 -6.04 14.36 -2.44
CA LEU A 24 -4.99 13.41 -2.09
C LEU A 24 -3.61 13.94 -2.51
N ASN A 25 -2.58 13.62 -1.71
CA ASN A 25 -1.19 13.76 -2.11
C ASN A 25 -0.83 12.62 -3.07
N LEU A 26 -1.05 12.87 -4.36
CA LEU A 26 -0.66 11.92 -5.41
C LEU A 26 0.81 12.16 -5.82
N PRO A 27 1.56 11.10 -6.17
CA PRO A 27 2.83 11.28 -6.87
C PRO A 27 2.59 12.01 -8.19
N SER A 28 3.64 12.55 -8.80
CA SER A 28 3.56 13.25 -10.10
C SER A 28 2.80 12.38 -11.12
N SER A 29 1.55 12.75 -11.37
CA SER A 29 0.56 11.96 -12.10
C SER A 29 -0.35 12.91 -12.87
N SER A 30 -0.85 12.45 -14.01
CA SER A 30 -1.81 13.20 -14.83
C SER A 30 -3.26 13.11 -14.30
N ILE A 31 -3.46 12.49 -13.14
CA ILE A 31 -4.78 12.30 -12.52
C ILE A 31 -5.11 13.50 -11.62
N HIS A 32 -6.37 13.95 -11.66
CA HIS A 32 -6.85 15.01 -10.79
C HIS A 32 -6.80 14.58 -9.30
N PRO A 33 -6.24 15.37 -8.38
CA PRO A 33 -6.00 14.93 -7.00
C PRO A 33 -7.24 14.90 -6.11
N THR A 34 -8.32 15.59 -6.51
CA THR A 34 -9.57 15.66 -5.73
C THR A 34 -10.59 14.63 -6.20
N PHE A 35 -11.12 13.85 -5.25
CA PHE A 35 -12.09 12.79 -5.48
C PHE A 35 -13.30 12.92 -4.55
N HIS A 36 -14.46 12.45 -5.00
CA HIS A 36 -15.62 12.27 -4.13
C HIS A 36 -15.42 11.07 -3.19
N MET A 37 -15.95 11.14 -1.97
CA MET A 37 -15.81 10.11 -0.93
C MET A 37 -16.20 8.71 -1.40
N SER A 38 -17.18 8.59 -2.30
CA SER A 38 -17.64 7.30 -2.84
C SER A 38 -16.58 6.53 -3.65
N LEU A 39 -15.52 7.22 -4.10
CA LEU A 39 -14.39 6.62 -4.82
C LEU A 39 -13.22 6.26 -3.89
N LEU A 40 -13.31 6.63 -2.61
CA LEU A 40 -12.26 6.45 -1.64
C LEU A 40 -12.62 5.34 -0.65
N LYS A 41 -11.59 4.67 -0.14
CA LYS A 41 -11.71 3.71 0.94
C LYS A 41 -10.67 4.05 2.00
N PRO A 42 -11.05 4.16 3.28
CA PRO A 42 -10.08 4.33 4.36
C PRO A 42 -9.07 3.18 4.34
N TYR A 43 -7.79 3.55 4.41
CA TYR A 43 -6.73 2.58 4.60
C TYR A 43 -6.69 2.16 6.07
N HIS A 44 -6.67 0.85 6.30
CA HIS A 44 -6.44 0.28 7.62
C HIS A 44 -5.15 -0.55 7.50
N SER A 45 -4.14 -0.20 8.29
CA SER A 45 -2.94 -1.02 8.39
C SER A 45 -3.31 -2.42 8.89
N ASN A 46 -2.59 -3.43 8.42
CA ASN A 46 -2.80 -4.79 8.91
C ASN A 46 -2.41 -4.84 10.40
N ASP A 47 -3.36 -5.21 11.25
CA ASP A 47 -3.10 -5.49 12.66
C ASP A 47 -2.66 -6.95 12.77
N LEU A 48 -1.36 -7.16 12.96
CA LEU A 48 -0.77 -8.50 13.01
C LEU A 48 -1.17 -9.26 14.28
N ASP A 49 -1.56 -8.58 15.35
CA ASP A 49 -2.00 -9.20 16.60
C ASP A 49 -3.43 -9.73 16.45
N GLN A 50 -4.29 -8.98 15.76
CA GLN A 50 -5.68 -9.38 15.50
C GLN A 50 -5.82 -10.31 14.28
N PHE A 51 -4.95 -10.17 13.28
CA PHE A 51 -5.03 -10.90 12.02
C PHE A 51 -3.67 -11.47 11.56
N PRO A 52 -3.10 -12.43 12.31
CA PRO A 52 -1.78 -13.00 12.02
C PRO A 52 -1.70 -13.77 10.69
N LEU A 53 -2.84 -14.08 10.06
CA LEU A 53 -2.94 -14.81 8.78
C LEU A 53 -3.12 -13.91 7.55
N LEU A 54 -3.25 -12.58 7.72
CA LEU A 54 -3.43 -11.65 6.59
C LEU A 54 -2.12 -11.36 5.84
N GLU A 55 -0.96 -11.58 6.46
CA GLU A 55 0.31 -11.66 5.74
C GLU A 55 0.60 -13.14 5.41
N PRO A 56 0.77 -13.50 4.12
CA PRO A 56 1.26 -14.83 3.80
C PRO A 56 2.62 -15.01 4.47
N PRO A 57 2.91 -16.18 5.06
CA PRO A 57 4.22 -16.44 5.64
C PRO A 57 5.26 -16.17 4.55
N ARG A 58 6.28 -15.38 4.90
CA ARG A 58 7.40 -15.13 3.98
C ARG A 58 7.93 -16.50 3.52
N PRO A 59 8.12 -16.71 2.21
CA PRO A 59 8.61 -17.99 1.72
C PRO A 59 9.94 -18.32 2.41
N TRP A 60 10.17 -19.61 2.64
CA TRP A 60 11.45 -20.07 3.16
C TRP A 60 12.58 -19.66 2.19
N PRO A 61 13.78 -19.33 2.71
CA PRO A 61 14.92 -18.97 1.86
C PRO A 61 15.15 -20.04 0.80
N ILE A 62 15.26 -19.64 -0.46
CA ILE A 62 15.55 -20.59 -1.54
C ILE A 62 17.07 -20.80 -1.56
N ILE A 63 17.52 -22.05 -1.46
CA ILE A 63 18.91 -22.39 -1.78
C ILE A 63 18.96 -22.46 -3.32
N THR A 64 19.57 -21.46 -3.96
CA THR A 64 19.80 -21.50 -5.41
C THR A 64 20.67 -22.71 -5.76
N ALA A 65 20.54 -23.23 -6.99
CA ALA A 65 21.31 -24.40 -7.45
C ALA A 65 22.85 -24.26 -7.30
N ASN A 66 23.35 -23.02 -7.21
CA ASN A 66 24.75 -22.70 -6.99
C ASN A 66 25.15 -22.59 -5.50
N GLY A 67 24.24 -22.88 -4.56
CA GLY A 67 24.49 -22.82 -3.12
C GLY A 67 24.52 -21.42 -2.51
N ALA A 68 24.10 -20.38 -3.25
CA ALA A 68 24.05 -19.03 -2.70
C ALA A 68 22.88 -18.90 -1.70
N LYS A 69 23.19 -18.44 -0.49
CA LYS A 69 22.24 -18.20 0.59
C LYS A 69 21.53 -16.86 0.37
N GLU A 70 20.21 -16.88 0.33
CA GLU A 70 19.39 -15.66 0.35
C GLU A 70 19.30 -15.09 1.78
N PHE A 71 19.27 -13.77 1.91
CA PHE A 71 19.17 -13.05 3.19
C PHE A 71 17.89 -12.22 3.25
N ALA A 72 17.29 -12.11 4.44
CA ALA A 72 16.15 -11.23 4.65
C ALA A 72 16.59 -9.77 4.57
N VAL A 73 15.86 -8.97 3.78
CA VAL A 73 16.06 -7.51 3.73
C VAL A 73 15.42 -6.89 4.96
N ASP A 74 16.22 -6.19 5.76
CA ASP A 74 15.78 -5.53 6.99
C ASP A 74 15.26 -4.10 6.72
N LYS A 75 15.98 -3.33 5.90
CA LYS A 75 15.61 -1.97 5.51
C LYS A 75 16.19 -1.60 4.15
N ILE A 76 15.40 -0.91 3.33
CA ILE A 76 15.87 -0.23 2.11
C ILE A 76 16.32 1.17 2.52
N VAL A 77 17.52 1.55 2.12
CA VAL A 77 18.05 2.90 2.35
C VAL A 77 17.91 3.66 1.04
N ASP A 78 16.98 4.61 0.97
CA ASP A 78 16.91 5.57 -0.15
C ASP A 78 18.07 6.57 -0.02
N THR A 79 18.71 6.87 -1.15
CA THR A 79 19.91 7.72 -1.24
C THR A 79 19.54 9.15 -1.59
#